data_AF-A0AA41YBH9-F1
#
_entry.id   AF-A0AA41YBH9-F1
#
_cell.length_a   1.000
_cell.length_b   1.000
_cell.length_c   1.000
_cell.angle_alpha   90.00
_cell.angle_beta   90.00
_cell.angle_gamma   90.00
#
_symmetry.space_group_name_H-M   'P 1'
#
loop_
_entity.id
_entity.type
_entity.pdbx_description
1 polymer ?
#
loop_
_entity_poly.entity_id
_entity_poly.type
_entity_poly.pdbx_seq_one_letter_code
_entity_poly.pdbx_strand_id
1 'polypeptide(L)'
;MKNYFNFQLTGKKLFPIWVLFLILFFVPYIGLLVSIKSVESGGKPSLIFLPAMFLLIIVALALTFFLAKYFIEGVAYKEQTIKFSGTFGKYLGTMLLGFFLSIITLGIYGAWFMRDLHRFFVNHSSYQSNSFRFQGKGSQLFVIILLTLMLPTIAISVFVATMMLKSPGNAASVVIIQQLITLVIMVPYTYLVYKWMVNVDYKGMKIAWQTDFWNACGNIALEIVLTMITFGIYMPLAMVRLYKYFSDRTVASSSERILRFGYDADQLNDFLYLWGQILLTIVTLGIYYPWAICNIGSRMLGRTWLLEEVSPATATA
;
A
#
# COMPACT_ATOMS: atom_id res chain seq x y z
N MET A 1 -26.17 1.87 -16.24
CA MET A 1 -26.33 0.79 -15.23
C MET A 1 -24.99 0.56 -14.54
N LYS A 2 -25.00 0.38 -13.21
CA LYS A 2 -23.78 0.09 -12.43
C LYS A 2 -23.27 -1.33 -12.75
N ASN A 3 -21.99 -1.47 -13.05
CA ASN A 3 -21.34 -2.78 -13.21
C ASN A 3 -20.35 -2.99 -12.05
N TYR A 4 -20.47 -4.12 -11.35
CA TYR A 4 -19.63 -4.41 -10.19
C TYR A 4 -18.34 -5.14 -10.57
N PHE A 5 -17.29 -4.91 -9.81
CA PHE A 5 -16.09 -5.74 -9.87
C PHE A 5 -16.34 -7.08 -9.19
N ASN A 6 -15.50 -8.05 -9.49
CA ASN A 6 -15.48 -9.35 -8.84
C ASN A 6 -14.04 -9.70 -8.46
N PHE A 7 -13.87 -10.55 -7.46
CA PHE A 7 -12.56 -11.04 -7.02
C PHE A 7 -12.57 -12.58 -7.01
N GLN A 8 -11.74 -13.18 -7.86
CA GLN A 8 -11.74 -14.62 -8.12
C GLN A 8 -10.64 -15.38 -7.35
N LEU A 9 -9.74 -14.68 -6.68
CA LEU A 9 -8.69 -15.32 -5.88
C LEU A 9 -9.29 -15.88 -4.58
N THR A 10 -8.98 -17.15 -4.29
CA THR A 10 -9.46 -17.82 -3.09
C THR A 10 -8.32 -18.12 -2.13
N GLY A 11 -8.62 -18.10 -0.82
CA GLY A 11 -7.63 -18.44 0.21
C GLY A 11 -7.02 -19.82 0.02
N LYS A 12 -7.79 -20.79 -0.50
CA LYS A 12 -7.29 -22.14 -0.82
C LYS A 12 -6.17 -22.14 -1.87
N LYS A 13 -6.23 -21.28 -2.89
CA LYS A 13 -5.17 -21.14 -3.91
C LYS A 13 -3.93 -20.47 -3.32
N LEU A 14 -4.11 -19.50 -2.44
CA LEU A 14 -3.02 -18.74 -1.84
C LEU A 14 -2.35 -19.46 -0.66
N PHE A 15 -3.07 -20.36 0.02
CA PHE A 15 -2.61 -21.00 1.25
C PHE A 15 -1.32 -21.84 1.11
N PRO A 16 -1.15 -22.73 0.13
CA PRO A 16 0.09 -23.51 0.00
C PRO A 16 1.32 -22.61 -0.19
N ILE A 17 1.14 -21.54 -0.96
CA ILE A 17 2.17 -20.54 -1.22
C ILE A 17 2.52 -19.79 0.07
N TRP A 18 1.50 -19.38 0.83
CA TRP A 18 1.68 -18.73 2.14
C TRP A 18 2.40 -19.62 3.15
N VAL A 19 2.01 -20.89 3.29
CA VAL A 19 2.67 -21.84 4.20
C VAL A 19 4.13 -22.07 3.79
N LEU A 20 4.40 -22.24 2.50
CA LEU A 20 5.77 -22.32 1.99
C LEU A 20 6.58 -21.08 2.39
N PHE A 21 6.00 -19.88 2.25
CA PHE A 21 6.66 -18.65 2.68
C PHE A 21 6.89 -18.59 4.18
N LEU A 22 5.92 -19.00 5.01
CA LEU A 22 6.09 -19.05 6.46
C LEU A 22 7.25 -19.98 6.85
N ILE A 23 7.34 -21.16 6.23
CA ILE A 23 8.44 -22.11 6.49
C ILE A 23 9.78 -21.49 6.07
N LEU A 24 9.85 -20.95 4.85
CA LEU A 24 11.06 -20.33 4.31
C LEU A 24 11.47 -19.04 5.05
N PHE A 25 10.54 -18.42 5.78
CA PHE A 25 10.83 -17.26 6.61
C PHE A 25 11.26 -17.68 8.03
N PHE A 26 10.46 -18.49 8.73
CA PHE A 26 10.70 -18.82 10.13
C PHE A 26 11.95 -19.67 10.36
N VAL A 27 12.24 -20.64 9.48
CA VAL A 27 13.42 -21.53 9.64
C VAL A 27 14.74 -20.73 9.65
N PRO A 28 15.08 -19.94 8.61
CA PRO A 28 16.29 -19.13 8.64
C PRO A 28 16.23 -18.00 9.67
N TYR A 29 15.04 -17.48 9.97
CA TYR A 29 14.88 -16.46 11.02
C TYR A 29 15.25 -16.98 12.41
N ILE A 30 14.79 -18.18 12.79
CA ILE A 30 15.18 -18.81 14.06
C ILE A 30 16.69 -19.08 14.08
N GLY A 31 17.26 -19.59 12.98
CA GLY A 31 18.71 -19.78 12.87
C GLY A 31 19.51 -18.48 13.05
N LEU A 32 18.97 -17.37 12.54
CA LEU A 32 19.55 -16.04 12.71
C LEU A 32 19.44 -15.56 14.17
N LEU A 33 18.31 -15.75 14.84
CA LEU A 33 18.15 -15.42 16.27
C LEU A 33 19.13 -16.19 17.17
N VAL A 34 19.30 -17.49 16.92
CA VAL A 34 20.29 -18.31 17.65
C VAL A 34 21.71 -17.80 17.39
N SER A 35 22.02 -17.46 16.15
CA SER A 35 23.33 -16.91 15.77
C SER A 35 23.59 -15.57 16.46
N ILE A 36 22.61 -14.67 16.52
CA ILE A 36 22.73 -13.38 17.23
C ILE A 36 23.00 -13.61 18.72
N LYS A 37 22.21 -14.46 19.38
CA LYS A 37 22.42 -14.78 20.81
C LYS A 37 23.81 -15.36 21.07
N SER A 38 24.32 -16.20 20.17
CA SER A 38 25.68 -16.75 20.31
C SER A 38 26.75 -15.66 20.27
N VAL A 39 26.59 -14.65 19.40
CA VAL A 39 27.50 -13.50 19.30
C VAL A 39 27.40 -12.62 20.54
N GLU A 40 26.19 -12.35 21.04
CA GLU A 40 25.98 -11.60 22.29
C GLU A 40 26.67 -12.27 23.48
N SER A 41 26.71 -13.61 23.53
CA SER A 41 27.44 -14.37 24.55
C SER A 41 28.96 -14.47 24.34
N GLY A 42 29.53 -13.71 23.40
CA GLY A 42 30.98 -13.70 23.10
C GLY A 42 31.44 -14.76 22.10
N GLY A 43 30.51 -15.48 21.46
CA GLY A 43 30.79 -16.42 20.39
C GLY A 43 31.06 -15.74 19.04
N LYS A 44 31.60 -16.50 18.08
CA LYS A 44 31.74 -16.03 16.70
C LYS A 44 30.41 -16.17 15.94
N PRO A 45 30.07 -15.25 15.03
CA PRO A 45 28.88 -15.40 14.19
C PRO A 45 28.97 -16.69 13.38
N SER A 46 27.86 -17.42 13.35
CA SER A 46 27.77 -18.68 12.61
C SER A 46 28.02 -18.44 11.11
N LEU A 47 28.57 -19.45 10.42
CA LEU A 47 28.77 -19.40 8.96
C LEU A 47 27.43 -19.26 8.19
N ILE A 48 26.32 -19.58 8.86
CA ILE A 48 24.95 -19.56 8.32
C ILE A 48 24.33 -18.16 8.38
N PHE A 49 24.90 -17.23 9.17
CA PHE A 49 24.32 -15.91 9.43
C PHE A 49 24.06 -15.10 8.16
N LEU A 50 25.09 -14.86 7.33
CA LEU A 50 24.96 -14.10 6.09
C LEU A 50 24.04 -14.81 5.06
N PRO A 51 24.22 -16.11 4.77
CA PRO A 51 23.29 -16.83 3.89
C PRO A 51 21.82 -16.75 4.34
N ALA A 52 21.55 -16.86 5.65
CA ALA A 52 20.20 -16.76 6.21
C ALA A 52 19.61 -15.35 6.00
N MET A 53 20.40 -14.28 6.18
CA MET A 53 19.96 -12.92 5.89
C MET A 53 19.57 -12.73 4.42
N PHE A 54 20.43 -13.16 3.49
CA PHE A 54 20.14 -13.06 2.05
C PHE A 54 18.90 -13.89 1.67
N LEU A 55 18.76 -15.09 2.24
CA LEU A 55 17.58 -15.93 2.02
C LEU A 55 16.30 -15.23 2.49
N LEU A 56 16.29 -14.64 3.69
CA LEU A 56 15.13 -13.90 4.21
C LEU A 56 14.73 -12.73 3.30
N ILE A 57 15.72 -11.99 2.80
CA ILE A 57 15.48 -10.89 1.86
C ILE A 57 14.86 -11.43 0.56
N ILE A 58 15.43 -12.48 -0.03
CA ILE A 58 14.91 -13.07 -1.27
C ILE A 58 13.48 -13.60 -1.06
N VAL A 59 13.21 -14.26 0.07
CA VAL A 59 11.89 -14.77 0.43
C VAL A 59 10.88 -13.63 0.57
N ALA A 60 11.24 -12.53 1.23
CA ALA A 60 10.38 -11.35 1.36
C ALA A 60 10.08 -10.68 0.00
N LEU A 61 11.10 -10.59 -0.87
CA LEU A 61 10.94 -10.07 -2.24
C LEU A 61 10.04 -10.96 -3.09
N ALA A 62 10.23 -12.27 -3.02
CA ALA A 62 9.38 -13.25 -3.70
C ALA A 62 7.93 -13.15 -3.20
N LEU A 63 7.72 -13.14 -1.89
CA LEU A 63 6.39 -12.99 -1.29
C LEU A 63 5.67 -11.74 -1.80
N THR A 64 6.35 -10.59 -1.78
CA THR A 64 5.78 -9.32 -2.27
C THR A 64 5.36 -9.41 -3.74
N PHE A 65 6.23 -9.96 -4.59
CA PHE A 65 5.95 -10.13 -6.02
C PHE A 65 4.77 -11.07 -6.27
N PHE A 66 4.78 -12.25 -5.66
CA PHE A 66 3.76 -13.26 -5.88
C PHE A 66 2.41 -12.81 -5.32
N LEU A 67 2.37 -12.21 -4.13
CA LEU A 67 1.13 -11.63 -3.61
C LEU A 67 0.58 -10.57 -4.57
N ALA A 68 1.38 -9.57 -4.95
CA ALA A 68 0.92 -8.54 -5.88
C ALA A 68 0.40 -9.14 -7.20
N LYS A 69 1.11 -10.10 -7.78
CA LYS A 69 0.69 -10.82 -8.99
C LYS A 69 -0.69 -11.49 -8.81
N TYR A 70 -0.86 -12.32 -7.78
CA TYR A 70 -2.12 -13.03 -7.55
C TYR A 70 -3.28 -12.08 -7.25
N PHE A 71 -3.02 -10.97 -6.55
CA PHE A 71 -4.03 -9.95 -6.30
C PHE A 71 -4.50 -9.28 -7.59
N ILE A 72 -3.56 -8.87 -8.44
CA ILE A 72 -3.86 -8.27 -9.75
C ILE A 72 -4.68 -9.25 -10.59
N GLU A 73 -4.21 -10.49 -10.74
CA GLU A 73 -4.90 -11.53 -11.53
C GLU A 73 -6.24 -11.96 -10.93
N GLY A 74 -6.43 -11.75 -9.62
CA GLY A 74 -7.68 -12.02 -8.93
C GLY A 74 -8.79 -11.02 -9.24
N VAL A 75 -8.46 -9.81 -9.69
CA VAL A 75 -9.46 -8.79 -10.03
C VAL A 75 -10.12 -9.12 -11.37
N ALA A 76 -11.45 -9.19 -11.38
CA ALA A 76 -12.27 -9.39 -12.56
C ALA A 76 -13.28 -8.25 -12.74
N TYR A 77 -13.55 -7.90 -13.99
CA TYR A 77 -14.57 -6.93 -14.38
C TYR A 77 -15.26 -7.42 -15.65
N LYS A 78 -16.60 -7.43 -15.66
CA LYS A 78 -17.42 -8.00 -16.76
C LYS A 78 -16.90 -9.38 -17.21
N GLU A 79 -16.77 -10.30 -16.26
CA GLU A 79 -16.34 -11.70 -16.45
C GLU A 79 -14.88 -11.92 -16.92
N GLN A 80 -14.14 -10.86 -17.24
CA GLN A 80 -12.74 -10.96 -17.63
C GLN A 80 -11.81 -10.54 -16.49
N THR A 81 -10.74 -11.30 -16.28
CA THR A 81 -9.70 -10.99 -15.30
C THR A 81 -8.65 -10.03 -15.86
N ILE A 82 -8.00 -9.29 -14.97
CA ILE A 82 -6.77 -8.58 -15.30
C ILE A 82 -5.66 -9.61 -15.49
N LYS A 83 -4.89 -9.50 -16.58
CA LYS A 83 -3.74 -10.37 -16.84
C LYS A 83 -2.45 -9.66 -16.46
N PHE A 84 -1.58 -10.34 -15.72
CA PHE A 84 -0.26 -9.82 -15.33
C PHE A 84 0.86 -10.53 -16.10
N SER A 85 1.64 -9.77 -16.88
CA SER A 85 2.73 -10.30 -17.73
C SER A 85 4.14 -10.09 -17.15
N GLY A 86 4.24 -9.56 -15.92
CA GLY A 86 5.52 -9.28 -15.28
C GLY A 86 6.24 -10.55 -14.83
N THR A 87 7.56 -10.59 -14.97
CA THR A 87 8.40 -11.73 -14.55
C THR A 87 9.18 -11.41 -13.27
N PHE A 88 9.40 -12.42 -12.43
CA PHE A 88 10.12 -12.25 -11.16
C PHE A 88 11.56 -11.76 -11.39
N GLY A 89 12.25 -12.24 -12.42
CA GLY A 89 13.61 -11.79 -12.74
C GLY A 89 13.69 -10.29 -13.10
N LYS A 90 12.73 -9.76 -13.88
CA LYS A 90 12.67 -8.33 -14.19
C LYS A 90 12.35 -7.49 -12.96
N TYR A 91 11.45 -7.98 -12.11
CA TYR A 91 11.15 -7.35 -10.82
C TYR A 91 12.40 -7.30 -9.92
N LEU A 92 13.11 -8.43 -9.78
CA LEU A 92 14.33 -8.51 -8.98
C LEU A 92 15.42 -7.58 -9.51
N GLY A 93 15.62 -7.52 -10.83
CA GLY A 93 16.56 -6.57 -11.44
C GLY A 93 16.20 -5.11 -11.14
N THR A 94 14.91 -4.77 -11.17
CA THR A 94 14.42 -3.43 -10.81
C THR A 94 14.64 -3.13 -9.32
N MET A 95 14.38 -4.11 -8.45
CA MET A 95 14.62 -4.01 -6.99
C MET A 95 16.11 -3.80 -6.68
N LEU A 96 16.99 -4.63 -7.23
CA LEU A 96 18.42 -4.57 -6.96
C LEU A 96 19.04 -3.26 -7.47
N LEU A 97 18.71 -2.86 -8.71
CA LEU A 97 19.18 -1.59 -9.28
C LEU A 97 18.68 -0.39 -8.46
N GLY A 98 17.39 -0.38 -8.13
CA GLY A 98 16.79 0.69 -7.36
C GLY A 98 17.37 0.80 -5.95
N PHE A 99 17.61 -0.33 -5.28
CA PHE A 99 18.25 -0.37 -3.96
C PHE A 99 19.69 0.13 -4.01
N PHE A 100 20.48 -0.35 -4.98
CA PHE A 100 21.86 0.09 -5.18
C PHE A 100 21.97 1.60 -5.43
N LEU A 101 21.14 2.14 -6.35
CA LEU A 101 21.09 3.57 -6.63
C LEU A 101 20.60 4.38 -5.43
N SER A 102 19.66 3.85 -4.65
CA SER A 102 19.18 4.50 -3.42
C SER A 102 20.29 4.61 -2.38
N ILE A 103 21.13 3.58 -2.21
CA ILE A 103 22.27 3.65 -1.29
C ILE A 103 23.28 4.70 -1.74
N ILE A 104 23.69 4.68 -3.01
CA ILE A 104 24.71 5.61 -3.54
C ILE A 104 24.24 7.07 -3.46
N THR A 105 22.94 7.30 -3.63
CA THR A 105 22.34 8.64 -3.57
C THR A 105 21.83 9.03 -2.18
N LEU A 106 22.20 8.29 -1.12
CA LEU A 106 21.77 8.53 0.26
C LEU A 106 20.24 8.63 0.41
N GLY A 107 19.51 7.80 -0.32
CA GLY A 107 18.05 7.70 -0.30
C GLY A 107 17.32 8.60 -1.28
N ILE A 108 18.00 9.56 -1.94
CA ILE A 108 17.35 10.49 -2.88
C ILE A 108 16.70 9.74 -4.05
N TYR A 109 17.38 8.72 -4.60
CA TYR A 109 16.83 7.90 -5.69
C TYR A 109 15.59 7.09 -5.26
N GLY A 110 15.28 6.99 -3.97
CA GLY A 110 14.12 6.26 -3.44
C GLY A 110 12.79 6.65 -4.09
N ALA A 111 12.61 7.92 -4.47
CA ALA A 111 11.43 8.38 -5.19
C ALA A 111 11.31 7.80 -6.61
N TRP A 112 12.42 7.72 -7.35
CA TRP A 112 12.44 7.09 -8.67
C TRP A 112 12.31 5.58 -8.56
N PHE A 113 12.89 4.99 -7.52
CA PHE A 113 12.75 3.57 -7.23
C PHE A 113 11.27 3.20 -6.98
N MET A 114 10.56 3.93 -6.11
CA MET A 114 9.13 3.71 -5.88
C MET A 114 8.29 3.88 -7.14
N ARG A 115 8.62 4.89 -7.99
CA ARG A 115 8.03 5.04 -9.33
C ARG A 115 8.23 3.80 -10.18
N ASP A 116 9.44 3.28 -10.26
CA ASP A 116 9.77 2.17 -11.16
C ASP A 116 9.09 0.86 -10.71
N LEU A 117 8.98 0.63 -9.40
CA LEU A 117 8.23 -0.50 -8.85
C LEU A 117 6.73 -0.39 -9.12
N HIS A 118 6.12 0.75 -8.82
CA HIS A 118 4.69 0.93 -9.07
C HIS A 118 4.37 0.86 -10.57
N ARG A 119 5.21 1.48 -11.40
CA ARG A 119 5.14 1.37 -12.86
C ARG A 119 5.28 -0.06 -13.34
N PHE A 120 6.17 -0.86 -12.74
CA PHE A 120 6.35 -2.26 -13.12
C PHE A 120 5.04 -3.04 -12.96
N PHE A 121 4.36 -2.92 -11.81
CA PHE A 121 3.11 -3.65 -11.60
C PHE A 121 1.96 -3.15 -12.49
N VAL A 122 1.81 -1.83 -12.63
CA VAL A 122 0.75 -1.25 -13.46
C VAL A 122 0.96 -1.55 -14.95
N ASN A 123 2.16 -1.30 -15.48
CA ASN A 123 2.39 -1.42 -16.93
C ASN A 123 2.38 -2.88 -17.44
N HIS A 124 2.66 -3.84 -16.57
CA HIS A 124 2.53 -5.27 -16.90
C HIS A 124 1.14 -5.83 -16.59
N SER A 125 0.22 -5.00 -16.11
CA SER A 125 -1.18 -5.37 -15.94
C SER A 125 -1.97 -4.98 -17.21
N SER A 126 -2.86 -5.86 -17.65
CA SER A 126 -3.67 -5.64 -18.86
C SER A 126 -5.11 -6.11 -18.67
N TYR A 127 -6.05 -5.40 -19.28
CA TYR A 127 -7.47 -5.74 -19.29
C TYR A 127 -7.99 -5.64 -20.73
N GLN A 128 -8.72 -6.65 -21.21
CA GLN A 128 -9.19 -6.75 -22.61
C GLN A 128 -8.09 -6.48 -23.64
N SER A 129 -6.94 -7.15 -23.50
CA SER A 129 -5.76 -7.00 -24.39
C SER A 129 -5.11 -5.61 -24.43
N ASN A 130 -5.52 -4.68 -23.55
CA ASN A 130 -4.94 -3.34 -23.44
C ASN A 130 -4.22 -3.21 -22.10
N SER A 131 -2.97 -2.79 -22.12
CA SER A 131 -2.19 -2.58 -20.89
C SER A 131 -2.55 -1.26 -20.22
N PHE A 132 -2.52 -1.24 -18.89
CA PHE A 132 -2.53 -0.01 -18.12
C PHE A 132 -1.20 0.73 -18.31
N ARG A 133 -1.20 2.06 -18.20
CA ARG A 133 0.02 2.88 -18.25
C ARG A 133 0.07 3.82 -17.06
N PHE A 134 1.05 3.64 -16.19
CA PHE A 134 1.26 4.54 -15.07
C PHE A 134 1.88 5.86 -15.54
N GLN A 135 1.25 6.99 -15.18
CA GLN A 135 1.65 8.33 -15.63
C GLN A 135 2.39 9.14 -14.55
N GLY A 136 2.55 8.61 -13.34
CA GLY A 136 3.25 9.31 -12.27
C GLY A 136 4.73 9.52 -12.57
N LYS A 137 5.22 10.75 -12.29
CA LYS A 137 6.63 11.13 -12.45
C LYS A 137 7.38 10.95 -11.13
N GLY A 138 8.65 10.50 -11.22
CA GLY A 138 9.51 10.30 -10.04
C GLY A 138 9.91 11.62 -9.38
N SER A 139 10.13 12.67 -10.17
CA SER A 139 10.40 14.02 -9.66
C SER A 139 9.22 14.60 -8.88
N GLN A 140 7.98 14.33 -9.30
CA GLN A 140 6.79 14.73 -8.56
C GLN A 140 6.74 14.02 -7.20
N LEU A 141 6.99 12.71 -7.17
CA LEU A 141 7.04 11.95 -5.91
C LEU A 141 8.18 12.44 -5.00
N PHE A 142 9.34 12.76 -5.56
CA PHE A 142 10.47 13.32 -4.81
C PHE A 142 10.08 14.64 -4.13
N VAL A 143 9.44 15.56 -4.86
CA VAL A 143 8.96 16.84 -4.30
C VAL A 143 7.92 16.60 -3.20
N ILE A 144 7.00 15.64 -3.40
CA ILE A 144 6.01 15.26 -2.37
C ILE A 144 6.73 14.78 -1.11
N ILE A 145 7.64 13.79 -1.21
CA ILE A 145 8.38 13.25 -0.06
C ILE A 145 9.20 14.34 0.62
N LEU A 146 9.90 15.17 -0.15
CA LEU A 146 10.77 16.22 0.37
C LEU A 146 9.98 17.26 1.17
N LEU A 147 8.91 17.81 0.57
CA LEU A 147 8.15 18.91 1.17
C LEU A 147 7.21 18.46 2.28
N THR A 148 6.60 17.27 2.14
CA THR A 148 5.58 16.82 3.10
C THR A 148 6.12 15.90 4.17
N LEU A 149 7.24 15.21 3.97
CA LEU A 149 7.78 14.28 4.96
C LEU A 149 9.16 14.73 5.46
N MET A 150 10.15 14.89 4.58
CA MET A 150 11.55 15.11 4.99
C MET A 150 11.76 16.48 5.68
N LEU A 151 11.41 17.60 5.02
CA LEU A 151 11.66 18.92 5.59
C LEU A 151 10.91 19.14 6.93
N PRO A 152 9.60 18.83 7.06
CA PRO A 152 8.90 19.00 8.31
C PRO A 152 9.46 18.11 9.44
N THR A 153 9.78 16.84 9.16
CA THR A 153 10.32 15.92 10.18
C THR A 153 11.72 16.33 10.64
N ILE A 154 12.58 16.80 9.72
CA ILE A 154 13.90 17.35 10.08
C ILE A 154 13.73 18.60 10.94
N ALA A 155 12.86 19.55 10.55
CA ALA A 155 12.63 20.78 11.29
C ALA A 155 12.16 20.49 12.73
N ILE A 156 11.23 19.56 12.91
CA ILE A 156 10.75 19.16 14.23
C ILE A 156 11.82 18.42 15.01
N SER A 157 12.58 17.52 14.37
CA SER A 157 13.65 16.78 15.05
C SER A 157 14.74 17.71 15.58
N VAL A 158 15.12 18.74 14.80
CA VAL A 158 16.05 19.78 15.23
C VAL A 158 15.45 20.58 16.39
N PHE A 159 14.19 21.02 16.28
CA PHE A 159 13.50 21.74 17.36
C PHE A 159 13.47 20.92 18.66
N VAL A 160 13.08 19.66 18.59
CA VAL A 160 13.04 18.73 19.73
C VAL A 160 14.43 18.54 20.34
N ALA A 161 15.46 18.34 19.52
CA ALA A 161 16.83 18.21 19.99
C ALA A 161 17.29 19.46 20.77
N THR A 162 16.96 20.67 20.29
CA THR A 162 17.28 21.91 21.04
C THR A 162 16.52 22.03 22.35
N MET A 163 15.28 21.55 22.42
CA MET A 163 14.48 21.52 23.65
C MET A 163 15.04 20.50 24.66
N MET A 164 15.48 19.34 24.19
CA MET A 164 16.14 18.32 25.02
C MET A 164 17.40 18.87 25.71
N LEU A 165 18.22 19.62 24.98
CA LEU A 165 19.45 20.21 25.52
C LEU A 165 19.17 21.25 26.59
N LYS A 166 18.08 22.02 26.46
CA LYS A 166 17.69 23.07 27.43
C LYS A 166 16.96 22.52 28.65
N SER A 167 16.22 21.42 28.51
CA SER A 167 15.38 20.88 29.59
C SER A 167 15.30 19.35 29.54
N PRO A 168 16.37 18.65 29.95
CA PRO A 168 16.45 17.18 29.88
C PRO A 168 15.35 16.46 30.67
N GLY A 169 14.84 17.08 31.74
CA GLY A 169 13.79 16.52 32.59
C GLY A 169 12.44 16.29 31.89
N ASN A 170 12.19 16.96 30.76
CA ASN A 170 10.91 16.88 30.03
C ASN A 170 10.94 15.91 28.85
N ALA A 171 11.98 15.06 28.75
CA ALA A 171 12.24 14.22 27.57
C ALA A 171 11.01 13.45 27.05
N ALA A 172 10.31 12.74 27.94
CA ALA A 172 9.15 11.93 27.56
C ALA A 172 8.03 12.75 26.91
N SER A 173 7.67 13.89 27.52
CA SER A 173 6.59 14.75 27.00
C SER A 173 6.89 15.30 25.60
N VAL A 174 8.13 15.72 25.36
CA VAL A 174 8.53 16.28 24.07
C VAL A 174 8.59 15.21 22.98
N VAL A 175 9.03 13.99 23.31
CA VAL A 175 8.99 12.86 22.36
C VAL A 175 7.54 12.51 22.00
N ILE A 176 6.62 12.51 22.97
CA ILE A 176 5.19 12.29 22.70
C ILE A 176 4.66 13.38 21.76
N ILE A 177 4.95 14.65 22.04
CA ILE A 177 4.55 15.78 21.18
C ILE A 177 5.13 15.61 19.76
N GLN A 178 6.40 15.22 19.62
CA GLN A 178 7.01 14.95 18.32
C GLN A 178 6.25 13.88 17.53
N GLN A 179 5.84 12.79 18.18
CA GLN A 179 5.08 11.72 17.54
C GLN A 179 3.70 12.18 17.08
N LEU A 180 3.01 12.97 17.91
CA LEU A 180 1.71 13.55 17.55
C LEU A 180 1.82 14.50 16.34
N ILE A 181 2.85 15.34 16.29
CA ILE A 181 3.06 16.23 15.13
C ILE A 181 3.44 15.41 13.89
N THR A 182 4.27 14.38 14.04
CA THR A 182 4.65 13.48 12.93
C THR A 182 3.43 12.80 12.33
N LEU A 183 2.46 12.40 13.16
CA LEU A 183 1.20 11.84 12.69
C LEU A 183 0.39 12.84 11.84
N VAL A 184 0.35 14.12 12.24
CA VAL A 184 -0.32 15.18 11.46
C VAL A 184 0.38 15.38 10.11
N ILE A 185 1.70 15.31 10.07
CA ILE A 185 2.52 15.42 8.85
C ILE A 185 2.26 14.24 7.89
N MET A 186 2.00 13.04 8.42
CA MET A 186 1.69 11.87 7.60
C MET A 186 0.40 12.02 6.79
N VAL A 187 -0.55 12.86 7.21
CA VAL A 187 -1.83 13.07 6.52
C VAL A 187 -1.65 13.59 5.09
N PRO A 188 -1.05 14.78 4.86
CA PRO A 188 -0.83 15.29 3.51
C PRO A 188 0.12 14.42 2.69
N TYR A 189 1.14 13.82 3.33
CA TYR A 189 2.05 12.88 2.68
C TYR A 189 1.28 11.70 2.09
N THR A 190 0.50 10.99 2.91
CA THR A 190 -0.28 9.82 2.50
C THR A 190 -1.28 10.18 1.40
N TYR A 191 -2.00 11.31 1.53
CA TYR A 191 -2.92 11.77 0.50
C TYR A 191 -2.23 11.99 -0.86
N LEU A 192 -1.12 12.75 -0.88
CA LEU A 192 -0.44 13.10 -2.12
C LEU A 192 0.23 11.88 -2.77
N VAL A 193 0.78 10.97 -1.98
CA VAL A 193 1.36 9.72 -2.49
C VAL A 193 0.29 8.85 -3.14
N TYR A 194 -0.85 8.62 -2.47
CA TYR A 194 -1.92 7.82 -3.08
C TYR A 194 -2.55 8.51 -4.29
N LYS A 195 -2.72 9.83 -4.26
CA LYS A 195 -3.18 10.60 -5.42
C LYS A 195 -2.22 10.45 -6.61
N TRP A 196 -0.91 10.40 -6.35
CA TRP A 196 0.10 10.11 -7.37
C TRP A 196 0.05 8.67 -7.87
N MET A 197 -0.18 7.67 -7.00
CA MET A 197 -0.28 6.24 -7.36
C MET A 197 -1.47 5.92 -8.26
N VAL A 198 -2.59 6.63 -8.09
CA VAL A 198 -3.84 6.38 -8.85
C VAL A 198 -3.78 6.92 -10.29
N ASN A 199 -2.79 7.75 -10.62
CA ASN A 199 -2.65 8.35 -11.95
C ASN A 199 -2.25 7.32 -13.02
N VAL A 200 -3.26 6.70 -13.63
CA VAL A 200 -3.13 5.59 -14.57
C VAL A 200 -3.93 5.91 -15.83
N ASP A 201 -3.34 5.65 -16.99
CA ASP A 201 -4.02 5.70 -18.28
C ASP A 201 -4.48 4.29 -18.70
N TYR A 202 -5.71 4.18 -19.18
CA TYR A 202 -6.26 2.96 -19.76
C TYR A 202 -7.08 3.31 -21.01
N LYS A 203 -6.67 2.81 -22.18
CA LYS A 203 -7.31 3.13 -23.48
C LYS A 203 -7.49 4.65 -23.70
N GLY A 204 -6.53 5.47 -23.28
CA GLY A 204 -6.61 6.94 -23.37
C GLY A 204 -7.52 7.61 -22.34
N MET A 205 -8.16 6.84 -21.45
CA MET A 205 -8.88 7.37 -20.29
C MET A 205 -7.90 7.56 -19.13
N LYS A 206 -7.84 8.78 -18.60
CA LYS A 206 -7.05 9.08 -17.41
C LYS A 206 -7.86 8.77 -16.16
N ILE A 207 -7.42 7.76 -15.40
CA ILE A 207 -7.92 7.41 -14.08
C ILE A 207 -7.22 8.31 -13.07
N ALA A 208 -7.98 9.11 -12.33
CA ALA A 208 -7.46 9.99 -11.30
C ALA A 208 -8.52 10.30 -10.23
N TRP A 209 -8.06 10.78 -9.08
CA TRP A 209 -8.92 11.33 -8.05
C TRP A 209 -9.33 12.77 -8.36
N GLN A 210 -10.64 13.01 -8.37
CA GLN A 210 -11.25 14.35 -8.38
C GLN A 210 -11.55 14.79 -6.95
N THR A 211 -10.49 15.10 -6.20
CA THR A 211 -10.54 15.47 -4.78
C THR A 211 -9.96 16.86 -4.54
N ASP A 212 -10.60 17.61 -3.64
CA ASP A 212 -10.00 18.79 -3.01
C ASP A 212 -8.98 18.39 -1.93
N PHE A 213 -7.87 19.12 -1.83
CA PHE A 213 -6.75 18.79 -0.94
C PHE A 213 -7.16 18.85 0.54
N TRP A 214 -7.79 19.94 0.97
CA TRP A 214 -8.11 20.15 2.38
C TRP A 214 -9.22 19.22 2.84
N ASN A 215 -10.24 19.02 2.00
CA ASN A 215 -11.31 18.06 2.30
C ASN A 215 -10.77 16.63 2.41
N ALA A 216 -9.87 16.20 1.50
CA ALA A 216 -9.28 14.87 1.58
C ALA A 216 -8.39 14.70 2.82
N CYS A 217 -7.54 15.68 3.12
CA CYS A 217 -6.69 15.65 4.32
C CYS A 217 -7.53 15.67 5.61
N GLY A 218 -8.58 16.48 5.68
CA GLY A 218 -9.49 16.55 6.82
C GLY A 218 -10.20 15.22 7.08
N ASN A 219 -10.67 14.54 6.02
CA ASN A 219 -11.26 13.21 6.15
C ASN A 219 -10.23 12.17 6.64
N ILE A 220 -9.02 12.15 6.08
CA ILE A 220 -7.96 11.23 6.56
C ILE A 220 -7.62 11.51 8.04
N ALA A 221 -7.45 12.78 8.41
CA ALA A 221 -7.12 13.16 9.77
C ALA A 221 -8.21 12.76 10.77
N LEU A 222 -9.49 12.97 10.41
CA LEU A 222 -10.63 12.55 11.23
C LEU A 222 -10.60 11.04 11.51
N GLU A 223 -10.42 10.23 10.48
CA GLU A 223 -10.41 8.78 10.60
C GLU A 223 -9.21 8.28 11.41
N ILE A 224 -8.05 8.93 11.30
CA ILE A 224 -6.88 8.65 12.14
C ILE A 224 -7.15 8.99 13.61
N VAL A 225 -7.75 10.15 13.90
CA VAL A 225 -8.08 10.57 15.27
C VAL A 225 -9.08 9.60 15.92
N LEU A 226 -10.13 9.21 15.19
CA LEU A 226 -11.10 8.21 15.69
C LEU A 226 -10.45 6.85 15.94
N THR A 227 -9.51 6.45 15.09
CA THR A 227 -8.73 5.22 15.28
C THR A 227 -7.87 5.29 16.54
N MET A 228 -7.23 6.43 16.82
CA MET A 228 -6.42 6.61 18.03
C MET A 228 -7.26 6.58 19.31
N ILE A 229 -8.38 7.32 19.35
CA ILE A 229 -9.24 7.41 20.53
C ILE A 229 -9.82 6.03 20.90
N THR A 230 -10.02 5.16 19.91
CA THR A 230 -10.54 3.81 20.10
C THR A 230 -9.47 2.73 20.21
N PHE A 231 -8.19 3.12 20.37
CA PHE A 231 -7.04 2.21 20.45
C PHE A 231 -6.97 1.20 19.29
N GLY A 232 -7.31 1.65 18.08
CA GLY A 232 -7.25 0.84 16.87
C GLY A 232 -8.51 0.03 16.57
N ILE A 233 -9.48 -0.06 17.48
CA ILE A 233 -10.71 -0.84 17.27
C ILE A 233 -11.53 -0.29 16.07
N TYR A 234 -11.53 1.03 15.87
CA TYR A 234 -12.23 1.69 14.77
C TYR A 234 -11.53 1.53 13.39
N MET A 235 -10.30 1.00 13.34
CA MET A 235 -9.49 0.89 12.12
C MET A 235 -10.22 0.27 10.90
N PRO A 236 -11.01 -0.82 11.03
CA PRO A 236 -11.71 -1.38 9.87
C PRO A 236 -12.79 -0.46 9.31
N LEU A 237 -13.48 0.27 10.18
CA LEU A 237 -14.49 1.23 9.77
C LEU A 237 -13.84 2.44 9.09
N ALA A 238 -12.69 2.90 9.61
CA ALA A 238 -11.86 3.91 8.94
C ALA A 238 -11.46 3.47 7.53
N MET A 239 -11.01 2.21 7.36
CA MET A 239 -10.67 1.66 6.03
C MET A 239 -11.87 1.72 5.07
N VAL A 240 -13.06 1.29 5.51
CA VAL A 240 -14.28 1.28 4.70
C VAL A 240 -14.70 2.71 4.31
N ARG A 241 -14.66 3.65 5.25
CA ARG A 241 -15.04 5.06 5.01
C ARG A 241 -14.08 5.77 4.07
N LEU A 242 -12.77 5.60 4.26
CA LEU A 242 -11.76 6.16 3.35
C LEU A 242 -11.84 5.51 1.97
N TYR A 243 -12.01 4.19 1.90
CA TYR A 243 -12.18 3.49 0.63
C TYR A 243 -13.41 4.02 -0.14
N LYS A 244 -14.55 4.18 0.54
CA LYS A 244 -15.73 4.81 -0.05
C LYS A 244 -15.44 6.22 -0.54
N TYR A 245 -14.88 7.06 0.33
CA TYR A 245 -14.61 8.47 0.04
C TYR A 245 -13.77 8.65 -1.24
N PHE A 246 -12.70 7.87 -1.39
CA PHE A 246 -11.80 7.93 -2.54
C PHE A 246 -12.36 7.18 -3.76
N SER A 247 -13.05 6.06 -3.59
CA SER A 247 -13.69 5.33 -4.70
C SER A 247 -14.73 6.20 -5.39
N ASP A 248 -15.62 6.85 -4.63
CA ASP A 248 -16.67 7.74 -5.16
C ASP A 248 -16.10 8.99 -5.87
N ARG A 249 -14.82 9.30 -5.66
CA ARG A 249 -14.10 10.44 -6.28
C ARG A 249 -13.07 9.98 -7.31
N THR A 250 -13.00 8.69 -7.61
CA THR A 250 -12.16 8.16 -8.68
C THR A 250 -12.94 8.21 -9.99
N VAL A 251 -12.35 8.84 -11.00
CA VAL A 251 -12.97 9.01 -12.31
C VAL A 251 -11.96 8.62 -13.40
N ALA A 252 -12.41 7.88 -14.40
CA ALA A 252 -11.68 7.71 -15.66
C ALA A 252 -12.32 8.60 -16.73
N SER A 253 -11.60 9.62 -17.19
CA SER A 253 -12.12 10.57 -18.18
C SER A 253 -11.37 10.47 -19.51
N SER A 254 -12.11 10.45 -20.61
CA SER A 254 -11.65 10.68 -21.99
C SER A 254 -12.49 11.82 -22.62
N SER A 255 -12.16 12.24 -23.83
CA SER A 255 -12.92 13.25 -24.60
C SER A 255 -14.38 12.84 -24.79
N GLU A 256 -14.65 11.55 -24.97
CA GLU A 256 -15.98 11.04 -25.34
C GLU A 256 -16.80 10.50 -24.17
N ARG A 257 -16.15 9.98 -23.11
CA ARG A 257 -16.80 9.21 -22.05
C ARG A 257 -16.18 9.48 -20.68
N ILE A 258 -17.02 9.38 -19.66
CA ILE A 258 -16.62 9.49 -18.25
C ILE A 258 -17.06 8.22 -17.54
N LEU A 259 -16.12 7.52 -16.91
CA LEU A 259 -16.39 6.38 -16.05
C LEU A 259 -16.23 6.82 -14.60
N ARG A 260 -17.30 6.71 -13.81
CA ARG A 260 -17.28 6.98 -12.37
C ARG A 260 -17.16 5.69 -11.60
N PHE A 261 -16.22 5.65 -10.67
CA PHE A 261 -16.13 4.59 -9.69
C PHE A 261 -17.00 4.96 -8.48
N GLY A 262 -17.42 3.94 -7.75
CA GLY A 262 -18.03 4.15 -6.45
C GLY A 262 -18.06 2.86 -5.65
N TYR A 263 -18.44 2.99 -4.39
CA TYR A 263 -18.51 1.87 -3.47
C TYR A 263 -19.79 1.92 -2.62
N ASP A 264 -20.55 0.83 -2.68
CA ASP A 264 -21.79 0.66 -1.92
C ASP A 264 -21.46 0.10 -0.52
N ALA A 265 -21.04 1.02 0.36
CA ALA A 265 -20.67 0.71 1.74
C ALA A 265 -21.88 0.37 2.61
N ASP A 266 -21.71 -0.67 3.41
CA ASP A 266 -22.60 -1.04 4.51
C ASP A 266 -21.77 -1.02 5.78
N GLN A 267 -21.74 0.16 6.42
CA GLN A 267 -20.74 0.49 7.44
C GLN A 267 -20.64 -0.55 8.55
N LEU A 268 -21.78 -1.03 9.07
CA LEU A 268 -21.80 -2.01 10.16
C LEU A 268 -21.39 -3.39 9.69
N ASN A 269 -21.97 -3.88 8.59
CA ASN A 269 -21.66 -5.24 8.12
C ASN A 269 -20.24 -5.35 7.56
N ASP A 270 -19.74 -4.31 6.89
CA ASP A 270 -18.37 -4.26 6.41
C ASP A 270 -17.39 -4.17 7.58
N PHE A 271 -17.69 -3.36 8.61
CA PHE A 271 -16.90 -3.32 9.85
C PHE A 271 -16.82 -4.70 10.53
N LEU A 272 -17.96 -5.31 10.85
CA LEU A 272 -18.01 -6.62 11.53
C LEU A 272 -17.31 -7.69 10.71
N TYR A 273 -17.47 -7.67 9.39
CA TYR A 273 -16.83 -8.63 8.50
C TYR A 273 -15.30 -8.46 8.50
N LEU A 274 -14.79 -7.26 8.24
CA LEU A 274 -13.35 -7.00 8.25
C LEU A 274 -12.73 -7.33 9.61
N TRP A 275 -13.40 -6.95 10.70
CA TRP A 275 -12.93 -7.23 12.05
C TRP A 275 -12.89 -8.72 12.36
N GLY A 276 -13.91 -9.47 11.93
CA GLY A 276 -13.90 -10.94 12.01
C GLY A 276 -12.70 -11.56 11.28
N GLN A 277 -12.37 -11.08 10.08
CA GLN A 277 -11.19 -11.58 9.33
C GLN A 277 -9.87 -11.27 10.06
N ILE A 278 -9.75 -10.08 10.65
CA ILE A 278 -8.57 -9.65 11.42
C ILE A 278 -8.42 -10.50 12.68
N LEU A 279 -9.49 -10.69 13.45
CA LEU A 279 -9.47 -11.50 14.67
C LEU A 279 -9.12 -12.97 14.38
N LEU A 280 -9.69 -13.56 13.33
CA LEU A 280 -9.33 -14.91 12.90
C LEU A 280 -7.84 -15.01 12.51
N THR A 281 -7.30 -13.98 11.85
CA THR A 281 -5.87 -13.93 11.53
C THR A 281 -5.01 -13.86 12.79
N ILE A 282 -5.40 -13.07 13.79
CA ILE A 282 -4.69 -12.96 15.06
C ILE A 282 -4.72 -14.29 15.83
N VAL A 283 -5.91 -14.87 16.03
CA VAL A 283 -6.11 -16.11 16.80
C VAL A 283 -5.38 -17.30 16.16
N THR A 284 -5.23 -17.31 14.83
CA THR A 284 -4.49 -18.35 14.11
C THR A 284 -3.02 -18.02 13.88
N LEU A 285 -2.48 -16.99 14.54
CA LEU A 285 -1.08 -16.55 14.42
C LEU A 285 -0.64 -16.30 12.96
N GLY A 286 -1.54 -15.72 12.15
CA GLY A 286 -1.28 -15.39 10.74
C GLY A 286 -1.52 -16.54 9.76
N ILE A 287 -1.83 -17.77 10.20
CA ILE A 287 -2.12 -18.90 9.31
C ILE A 287 -3.36 -18.63 8.46
N TYR A 288 -4.38 -17.97 9.02
CA TYR A 288 -5.62 -17.61 8.31
C TYR A 288 -5.47 -16.44 7.33
N TYR A 289 -4.33 -15.73 7.33
CA TYR A 289 -4.11 -14.54 6.51
C TYR A 289 -4.53 -14.69 5.02
N PRO A 290 -4.24 -15.81 4.32
CA PRO A 290 -4.64 -15.99 2.92
C PRO A 290 -6.15 -15.93 2.69
N TRP A 291 -6.95 -16.47 3.62
CA TRP A 291 -8.40 -16.37 3.54
C TRP A 291 -8.87 -14.98 3.90
N ALA A 292 -8.34 -14.38 4.98
CA ALA A 292 -8.70 -13.03 5.39
C ALA A 292 -8.53 -12.03 4.25
N ILE A 293 -7.37 -12.01 3.60
CA ILE A 293 -7.09 -11.05 2.53
C ILE A 293 -7.94 -11.30 1.28
N CYS A 294 -8.23 -12.56 0.93
CA CYS A 294 -9.12 -12.88 -0.19
C CYS A 294 -10.58 -12.53 0.09
N ASN A 295 -11.03 -12.81 1.31
CA ASN A 295 -12.39 -12.53 1.78
C ASN A 295 -12.65 -11.02 1.85
N ILE A 296 -11.69 -10.24 2.38
CA ILE A 296 -11.76 -8.78 2.39
C ILE A 296 -11.73 -8.25 0.95
N GLY A 297 -10.82 -8.73 0.11
CA GLY A 297 -10.73 -8.33 -1.30
C GLY A 297 -12.04 -8.58 -2.07
N SER A 298 -12.64 -9.77 -1.89
CA SER A 298 -13.94 -10.13 -2.47
C SER A 298 -15.07 -9.26 -1.96
N ARG A 299 -15.13 -8.98 -0.65
CA ARG A 299 -16.14 -8.11 -0.06
C ARG A 299 -16.05 -6.67 -0.57
N MET A 300 -14.84 -6.13 -0.64
CA MET A 300 -14.61 -4.75 -1.07
C MET A 300 -14.86 -4.60 -2.57
N LEU A 301 -14.20 -5.40 -3.42
CA LEU A 301 -14.35 -5.30 -4.87
C LEU A 301 -15.75 -5.69 -5.35
N GLY A 302 -16.39 -6.68 -4.72
CA GLY A 302 -17.76 -7.10 -5.04
C GLY A 302 -18.81 -6.00 -4.85
N ARG A 303 -18.50 -4.96 -4.08
CA ARG A 303 -19.37 -3.79 -3.82
C ARG A 303 -18.84 -2.51 -4.47
N THR A 304 -17.69 -2.59 -5.12
CA THR A 304 -17.16 -1.52 -5.96
C THR A 304 -17.80 -1.62 -7.33
N TRP A 305 -18.28 -0.50 -7.84
CA TRP A 305 -18.95 -0.42 -9.13
C TRP A 305 -18.33 0.63 -10.02
N LEU A 306 -18.60 0.49 -11.31
CA LEU A 306 -18.25 1.43 -12.35
C LEU A 306 -19.51 1.78 -13.15
N LEU A 307 -19.75 3.09 -13.28
CA LEU A 307 -20.86 3.66 -14.06
C LEU A 307 -20.29 4.41 -15.26
N GLU A 308 -20.76 4.06 -16.44
CA GLU A 308 -20.41 4.73 -17.70
C GLU A 308 -21.42 5.83 -18.00
N GLU A 309 -20.93 7.06 -18.16
CA GLU A 309 -21.68 8.27 -18.50
C GLU A 309 -21.14 8.84 -19.82
N VAL A 310 -22.03 9.35 -20.67
CA VAL A 310 -21.64 10.09 -21.88
C VAL A 310 -21.08 11.45 -21.46
N SER A 311 -19.97 11.87 -22.07
CA SER A 311 -19.38 13.19 -21.77
C SER A 311 -20.38 14.30 -22.09
N PRO A 312 -20.59 15.29 -21.20
CA PRO A 312 -21.51 16.40 -21.46
C PRO A 312 -21.10 17.23 -22.69
N ALA A 313 -19.82 17.23 -23.08
CA ALA A 313 -19.33 17.95 -24.26
C ALA A 313 -19.81 17.36 -25.60
N THR A 314 -20.17 16.07 -25.64
CA THR A 314 -20.72 15.41 -26.83
C THR A 314 -22.25 15.34 -26.84
N ALA A 315 -22.92 15.72 -25.74
CA ALA A 315 -24.38 15.77 -25.67
C ALA A 315 -24.98 17.07 -26.25
N THR A 316 -24.14 18.08 -26.52
CA THR A 316 -24.52 19.40 -27.06
C THR A 316 -24.09 19.63 -28.51
N ALA A 317 -23.62 18.60 -29.21
CA ALA A 317 -23.26 18.63 -30.64
C ALA A 317 -24.18 17.71 -31.42
#